data_AF-A0A838VQT6-F1
#
_entry.id   AF-A0A838VQT6-F1
#
_cell.length_a   1.000
_cell.length_b   1.000
_cell.length_c   1.000
_cell.angle_alpha   90.00
_cell.angle_beta   90.00
_cell.angle_gamma   90.00
#
_symmetry.space_group_name_H-M   'P 1'
#
loop_
_entity.id
_entity.type
_entity.pdbx_description
1 polymer ?
#
loop_
_entity_poly.entity_id
_entity_poly.type
_entity_poly.pdbx_seq_one_letter_code
_entity_poly.pdbx_strand_id
1 'polypeptide(L)'
;VGGKVAVEGTVSRISDAKTINLAFEQIPGVTLVSSTVQVQPLRIDVQFYFEPNSATLTSVDLDSKIQQVKVFLEQHPQKSLKIYGYSYDSNGSSAAQQIALERSQAVQKALIERGIESSRLQAMGTTGSPPGVNLTQDASLSRCVLLELIDK
;
A
#
# COMPACT_ATOMS: atom_id res chain seq x y z
N VAL A 1 2.29 -46.12 10.43
CA VAL A 1 1.37 -45.00 10.66
C VAL A 1 1.96 -43.81 9.93
N GLY A 2 1.26 -43.24 8.94
CA GLY A 2 1.73 -42.07 8.22
C GLY A 2 1.65 -40.81 9.09
N GLY A 3 2.64 -39.93 8.96
CA GLY A 3 2.70 -38.64 9.63
C GLY A 3 1.62 -37.70 9.09
N LYS A 4 1.06 -36.88 9.99
CA LYS A 4 0.10 -35.82 9.68
C LYS A 4 0.71 -34.49 10.04
N VAL A 5 0.59 -33.50 9.17
CA VAL A 5 1.07 -32.14 9.39
C VAL A 5 -0.12 -31.18 9.29
N ALA A 6 -0.21 -30.25 10.23
CA ALA A 6 -1.11 -29.11 10.16
C ALA A 6 -0.28 -27.83 9.96
N VAL A 7 -0.68 -27.00 9.01
CA VAL A 7 -0.01 -25.74 8.67
C VAL A 7 -1.00 -24.60 8.83
N GLU A 8 -0.68 -23.69 9.74
CA GLU A 8 -1.49 -22.52 10.05
C GLU A 8 -0.61 -21.27 10.02
N GLY A 9 -1.18 -20.15 9.59
CA GLY A 9 -0.46 -18.87 9.51
C GLY A 9 -0.94 -18.01 8.36
N THR A 10 -0.12 -17.02 8.02
CA THR A 10 -0.45 -16.01 6.99
C THR A 10 0.68 -15.87 6.00
N VAL A 11 0.33 -15.73 4.72
CA VAL A 11 1.27 -15.40 3.64
C VAL A 11 0.80 -14.20 2.84
N SER A 12 1.73 -13.49 2.21
CA SER A 12 1.39 -12.36 1.34
C SER A 12 0.90 -12.77 -0.05
N ARG A 13 1.18 -14.00 -0.51
CA ARG A 13 0.86 -14.47 -1.86
C ARG A 13 0.33 -15.90 -1.84
N ILE A 14 -0.65 -16.18 -2.71
CA ILE A 14 -1.21 -17.52 -2.90
C ILE A 14 -0.12 -18.52 -3.32
N SER A 15 0.85 -18.09 -4.12
CA SER A 15 1.98 -18.93 -4.54
C SER A 15 2.79 -19.45 -3.36
N ASP A 16 2.96 -18.63 -2.32
CA ASP A 16 3.75 -19.00 -1.13
C ASP A 16 3.01 -20.08 -0.33
N ALA A 17 1.69 -19.96 -0.16
CA ALA A 17 0.87 -21.00 0.46
C ALA A 17 0.99 -22.35 -0.29
N LYS A 18 0.98 -22.31 -1.63
CA LYS A 18 1.17 -23.51 -2.45
C LYS A 18 2.55 -24.13 -2.26
N THR A 19 3.61 -23.32 -2.29
CA THR A 19 4.99 -23.77 -2.06
C THR A 19 5.15 -24.41 -0.68
N ILE A 20 4.56 -23.81 0.36
CA ILE A 20 4.60 -24.34 1.72
C ILE A 20 3.93 -25.72 1.78
N ASN A 21 2.71 -25.85 1.23
CA ASN A 21 2.00 -27.13 1.22
C ASN A 21 2.81 -28.22 0.49
N LEU A 22 3.35 -27.90 -0.69
CA LEU A 22 4.19 -28.83 -1.46
C LEU A 22 5.46 -29.23 -0.71
N ALA A 23 6.09 -28.30 0.03
CA ALA A 23 7.28 -28.60 0.81
C ALA A 23 7.00 -29.62 1.93
N PHE A 24 5.85 -29.53 2.61
CA PHE A 24 5.45 -30.49 3.64
C PHE A 24 5.04 -31.86 3.08
N GLU A 25 4.41 -31.90 1.90
CA GLU A 25 4.07 -33.15 1.22
C GLU A 25 5.32 -33.95 0.80
N GLN A 26 6.44 -33.27 0.54
CA GLN A 26 7.69 -33.91 0.13
C GLN A 26 8.48 -34.52 1.30
N ILE A 27 8.09 -34.28 2.55
CA ILE A 27 8.80 -34.82 3.71
C ILE A 27 8.53 -36.34 3.80
N PRO A 28 9.57 -37.19 3.80
CA PRO A 28 9.40 -38.64 3.92
C PRO A 28 8.59 -39.02 5.16
N GLY A 29 7.53 -39.80 4.95
CA GLY A 29 6.63 -40.25 6.01
C GLY A 29 5.43 -39.35 6.26
N VAL A 30 5.36 -38.15 5.67
CA VAL A 30 4.13 -37.34 5.69
C VAL A 30 3.14 -37.90 4.68
N THR A 31 1.92 -38.15 5.14
CA THR A 31 0.82 -38.72 4.33
C THR A 31 -0.40 -37.83 4.23
N LEU A 32 -0.46 -36.79 5.06
CA LEU A 32 -1.55 -35.82 5.07
C LEU A 32 -1.00 -34.47 5.51
N VAL A 33 -1.27 -33.44 4.71
CA VAL A 33 -1.07 -32.04 5.05
C VAL A 33 -2.44 -31.37 5.11
N SER A 34 -2.79 -30.83 6.27
CA SER A 34 -3.94 -29.94 6.43
C SER A 34 -3.43 -28.51 6.49
N SER A 35 -3.97 -27.62 5.65
CA SER A 35 -3.51 -26.25 5.54
C SER A 35 -4.67 -25.28 5.67
N THR A 36 -4.53 -24.35 6.61
CA THR A 36 -5.48 -23.24 6.85
C THR A 36 -4.80 -21.89 6.63
N VAL A 37 -3.67 -21.89 5.92
CA VAL A 37 -2.88 -20.69 5.63
C VAL A 37 -3.75 -19.63 4.96
N GLN A 38 -3.80 -18.46 5.58
CA GLN A 38 -4.54 -17.31 5.07
C GLN A 38 -3.67 -16.47 4.17
N VAL A 39 -4.25 -15.94 3.09
CA VAL A 39 -3.56 -15.02 2.20
C VAL A 39 -3.95 -13.60 2.60
N GLN A 40 -2.98 -12.86 3.13
CA GLN A 40 -3.14 -11.46 3.50
C GLN A 40 -2.07 -10.64 2.78
N PRO A 41 -2.46 -9.90 1.72
CA PRO A 41 -1.52 -9.04 1.00
C PRO A 41 -0.85 -8.05 1.96
N LEU A 42 0.47 -7.92 1.82
CA LEU A 42 1.22 -6.89 2.52
C LEU A 42 0.77 -5.52 2.02
N ARG A 43 0.43 -4.62 2.93
CA ARG A 43 -0.03 -3.25 2.62
C ARG A 43 0.44 -2.27 3.70
N ILE A 44 0.40 -0.99 3.36
CA ILE A 44 0.64 0.11 4.30
C ILE A 44 -0.61 1.00 4.37
N ASP A 45 -1.27 1.01 5.52
CA ASP A 45 -2.54 1.71 5.71
C ASP A 45 -2.30 3.16 6.16
N VAL A 46 -1.58 3.93 5.33
CA VAL A 46 -1.28 5.36 5.56
C VAL A 46 -1.90 6.21 4.45
N GLN A 47 -2.67 7.22 4.85
CA GLN A 47 -3.32 8.18 3.96
C GLN A 47 -2.99 9.61 4.35
N PHE A 48 -2.67 10.45 3.36
CA PHE A 48 -2.44 11.88 3.56
C PHE A 48 -3.60 12.70 3.03
N TYR A 49 -3.89 13.79 3.74
CA TYR A 49 -4.97 14.73 3.42
C TYR A 49 -4.39 16.14 3.21
N PHE A 50 -5.19 16.98 2.58
CA PHE A 50 -4.78 18.29 2.11
C PHE A 50 -5.83 19.34 2.48
N GLU A 51 -5.37 20.58 2.58
CA GLU A 51 -6.25 21.73 2.68
C GLU A 51 -7.19 21.81 1.46
N PRO A 52 -8.40 22.38 1.63
CA PRO A 52 -9.40 22.40 0.57
C PRO A 52 -8.85 22.95 -0.75
N ASN A 53 -9.04 22.17 -1.83
CA ASN A 53 -8.61 22.51 -3.19
C ASN A 53 -7.12 22.85 -3.33
N SER A 54 -6.27 22.34 -2.42
CA SER A 54 -4.83 22.59 -2.41
C SER A 54 -4.02 21.30 -2.49
N ALA A 55 -2.73 21.45 -2.76
CA ALA A 55 -1.67 20.47 -2.55
C ALA A 55 -0.90 20.72 -1.24
N THR A 56 -1.36 21.66 -0.40
CA THR A 56 -0.86 21.88 0.95
C THR A 56 -1.26 20.73 1.86
N LEU A 57 -0.28 19.96 2.34
CA LEU A 57 -0.50 18.89 3.30
C LEU A 57 -1.06 19.44 4.60
N THR A 58 -2.09 18.79 5.13
CA THR A 58 -2.54 19.06 6.49
C THR A 58 -1.47 18.56 7.47
N SER A 59 -1.10 19.39 8.44
CA SER A 59 -0.03 19.10 9.40
C SER A 59 -0.44 18.10 10.48
N VAL A 60 -1.75 17.88 10.67
CA VAL A 60 -2.29 16.93 11.63
C VAL A 60 -1.75 15.53 11.33
N ASP A 61 -1.03 14.95 12.28
CA ASP A 61 -0.41 13.62 12.22
C ASP A 61 0.62 13.43 11.09
N LEU A 62 1.11 14.50 10.46
CA LEU A 62 2.03 14.38 9.33
C LEU A 62 3.32 13.65 9.72
N ASP A 63 3.96 14.05 10.82
CA ASP A 63 5.22 13.44 11.27
C ASP A 63 5.04 11.98 11.71
N SER A 64 3.94 11.65 12.39
CA SER A 64 3.66 10.28 12.81
C SER A 64 3.38 9.36 11.61
N LYS A 65 2.66 9.85 10.59
CA LYS A 65 2.45 9.12 9.33
C LYS A 65 3.75 8.90 8.58
N ILE A 66 4.60 9.92 8.47
CA ILE A 66 5.89 9.76 7.79
C ILE A 66 6.79 8.79 8.54
N GLN A 67 6.79 8.83 9.88
CA GLN A 67 7.55 7.87 10.68
C GLN A 67 7.06 6.44 10.46
N GLN A 68 5.74 6.21 10.36
CA GLN A 68 5.19 4.89 10.01
C GLN A 68 5.70 4.40 8.65
N VAL A 69 5.67 5.26 7.63
CA VAL A 69 6.17 4.93 6.29
C VAL A 69 7.65 4.59 6.32
N LYS A 70 8.45 5.37 7.05
CA LYS A 70 9.89 5.14 7.19
C LYS A 70 10.19 3.79 7.84
N VAL A 71 9.61 3.51 9.00
CA VAL A 71 9.79 2.24 9.73
C VAL A 71 9.38 1.06 8.86
N PHE A 72 8.25 1.18 8.15
CA PHE A 72 7.80 0.14 7.23
C PHE A 72 8.82 -0.14 6.13
N LEU A 73 9.34 0.90 5.49
CA LEU A 73 10.32 0.75 4.41
C LEU A 73 11.70 0.26 4.90
N GLU A 74 12.06 0.52 6.15
CA GLU A 74 13.26 -0.04 6.80
C GLU A 74 13.09 -1.56 7.04
N GLN A 75 11.91 -1.99 7.48
CA GLN A 75 11.58 -3.41 7.68
C GLN A 75 11.41 -4.18 6.37
N HIS A 76 11.09 -3.49 5.27
CA HIS A 76 10.85 -4.08 3.96
C HIS A 76 11.78 -3.49 2.88
N PRO A 77 13.09 -3.78 2.90
CA PRO A 77 14.09 -3.13 2.03
C PRO A 77 13.89 -3.42 0.53
N GLN A 78 13.21 -4.51 0.19
CA GLN A 78 12.86 -4.92 -1.18
C GLN A 78 11.60 -4.22 -1.72
N LYS A 79 10.93 -3.41 -0.91
CA LYS A 79 9.71 -2.70 -1.31
C LYS A 79 10.01 -1.25 -1.67
N SER A 80 9.24 -0.75 -2.62
CA SER A 80 9.14 0.66 -3.00
C SER A 80 7.67 1.08 -2.92
N LEU A 81 7.41 2.39 -3.01
CA LEU A 81 6.08 2.98 -2.93
C LEU A 81 5.72 3.67 -4.23
N LYS A 82 4.52 3.38 -4.73
CA LYS A 82 3.77 4.31 -5.56
C LYS A 82 2.92 5.19 -4.65
N ILE A 83 3.04 6.49 -4.84
CA ILE A 83 2.34 7.53 -4.10
C ILE A 83 1.24 8.04 -5.03
N TYR A 84 0.02 7.55 -4.83
CA TYR A 84 -1.12 7.90 -5.68
C TYR A 84 -1.90 9.04 -5.05
N GLY A 85 -1.84 10.22 -5.66
CA GLY A 85 -2.73 11.33 -5.36
C GLY A 85 -4.04 11.19 -6.11
N TYR A 86 -5.12 11.52 -5.44
CA TYR A 86 -6.47 11.47 -5.96
C TYR A 86 -7.08 12.88 -6.00
N SER A 87 -7.80 13.13 -7.09
CA SER A 87 -8.68 14.28 -7.23
C SER A 87 -9.82 13.86 -8.16
N TYR A 88 -10.90 13.35 -7.59
CA TYR A 88 -11.98 12.76 -8.40
C TYR A 88 -12.56 13.78 -9.38
N ASP A 89 -12.63 13.37 -10.64
CA ASP A 89 -13.33 14.08 -11.71
C ASP A 89 -13.80 13.07 -12.74
N SER A 90 -15.13 12.95 -12.90
CA SER A 90 -15.75 12.00 -13.83
C SER A 90 -15.41 12.28 -15.30
N ASN A 91 -15.05 13.53 -15.62
CA ASN A 91 -14.67 13.94 -16.97
C ASN A 91 -13.15 13.83 -17.20
N GLY A 92 -12.37 13.53 -16.14
CA GLY A 92 -10.92 13.37 -16.22
C GLY A 92 -10.20 14.64 -16.64
N SER A 93 -10.55 15.80 -16.08
CA SER A 93 -9.91 17.07 -16.48
C SER A 93 -8.40 17.06 -16.20
N SER A 94 -7.66 17.76 -17.06
CA SER A 94 -6.21 17.97 -16.87
C SER A 94 -5.91 18.70 -15.56
N ALA A 95 -6.79 19.60 -15.11
CA ALA A 95 -6.66 20.30 -13.83
C ALA A 95 -6.75 19.34 -12.64
N ALA A 96 -7.72 18.42 -12.64
CA ALA A 96 -7.84 17.41 -11.59
C ALA A 96 -6.63 16.46 -11.57
N GLN A 97 -6.17 16.03 -12.75
CA GLN A 97 -4.97 15.20 -12.89
C GLN A 97 -3.71 15.92 -12.36
N GLN A 98 -3.57 17.21 -12.66
CA GLN A 98 -2.44 18.03 -12.21
C GLN A 98 -2.44 18.20 -10.69
N ILE A 99 -3.58 18.56 -10.08
CA ILE A 99 -3.70 18.68 -8.62
C ILE A 99 -3.43 17.34 -7.93
N ALA A 100 -3.92 16.23 -8.49
CA ALA A 100 -3.65 14.90 -7.97
C ALA A 100 -2.14 14.58 -7.98
N LEU A 101 -1.43 14.95 -9.04
CA LEU A 101 0.02 14.77 -9.14
C LEU A 101 0.79 15.69 -8.17
N GLU A 102 0.38 16.95 -8.04
CA GLU A 102 1.01 17.90 -7.10
C GLU A 102 0.91 17.41 -5.65
N ARG A 103 -0.24 16.84 -5.29
CA ARG A 103 -0.45 16.22 -3.98
C ARG A 103 0.50 15.04 -3.72
N SER A 104 0.64 14.13 -4.68
CA SER A 104 1.58 13.00 -4.50
C SER A 104 3.03 13.46 -4.47
N GLN A 105 3.40 14.48 -5.24
CA GLN A 105 4.73 15.11 -5.19
C GLN A 105 4.99 15.79 -3.84
N ALA A 106 3.99 16.46 -3.25
CA ALA A 106 4.11 17.07 -1.92
C ALA A 106 4.40 16.00 -0.85
N VAL A 107 3.70 14.86 -0.89
CA VAL A 107 3.96 13.72 0.00
C VAL A 107 5.36 13.14 -0.27
N GLN A 108 5.70 12.91 -1.53
CA GLN A 108 7.03 12.40 -1.92
C GLN A 108 8.15 13.28 -1.35
N LYS A 109 8.03 14.61 -1.49
CA LYS A 109 8.97 15.57 -0.95
C LYS A 109 9.06 15.47 0.58
N ALA A 110 7.93 15.45 1.27
CA ALA A 110 7.91 15.36 2.73
C ALA A 110 8.55 14.06 3.27
N LEU A 111 8.39 12.94 2.55
CA LEU A 111 9.03 11.66 2.84
C LEU A 111 10.55 11.72 2.62
N ILE A 112 11.01 12.31 1.50
CA ILE A 112 12.43 12.48 1.18
C ILE A 112 13.13 13.37 2.21
N GLU A 113 12.52 14.48 2.58
CA GLU A 113 13.04 15.41 3.60
C GLU A 113 13.26 14.74 4.97
N ARG A 114 12.55 13.64 5.24
CA ARG A 114 12.68 12.84 6.48
C ARG A 114 13.55 11.57 6.31
N GLY A 115 14.28 11.50 5.20
CA GLY A 115 15.34 10.54 4.96
C GLY A 115 14.92 9.27 4.24
N ILE A 116 13.74 9.23 3.61
CA ILE A 116 13.35 8.11 2.75
C ILE A 116 14.03 8.30 1.38
N GLU A 117 14.70 7.25 0.90
CA GLU A 117 15.42 7.25 -0.38
C GLU A 117 14.48 7.54 -1.56
N SER A 118 14.79 8.54 -2.37
CA SER A 118 13.94 8.98 -3.48
C SER A 118 13.74 7.91 -4.56
N SER A 119 14.73 7.03 -4.78
CA SER A 119 14.66 5.90 -5.72
C SER A 119 13.53 4.92 -5.38
N ARG A 120 13.06 4.93 -4.12
CA ARG A 120 11.99 4.05 -3.63
C ARG A 120 10.60 4.64 -3.78
N LEU A 121 10.48 5.87 -4.31
CA LEU A 121 9.23 6.62 -4.32
C LEU A 121 8.85 7.04 -5.73
N GLN A 122 7.65 6.69 -6.17
CA GLN A 122 7.09 7.08 -7.47
C GLN A 122 5.79 7.85 -7.27
N ALA A 123 5.77 9.15 -7.59
CA ALA A 123 4.56 9.98 -7.49
C ALA A 123 3.69 9.84 -8.75
N MET A 124 2.39 9.62 -8.54
CA MET A 124 1.38 9.51 -9.60
C MET A 124 0.12 10.29 -9.21
N GLY A 125 -0.59 10.81 -10.21
CA GLY A 125 -1.92 11.44 -10.03
C GLY A 125 -2.99 10.62 -10.74
N THR A 126 -4.21 10.61 -10.19
CA THR A 126 -5.38 10.02 -10.85
C THR A 126 -6.66 10.80 -10.57
N THR A 127 -7.56 10.83 -11.55
CA THR A 127 -8.90 11.39 -11.44
C THR A 127 -9.96 10.36 -11.04
N GLY A 128 -9.54 9.11 -10.79
CA GLY A 128 -10.42 8.05 -10.29
C GLY A 128 -10.84 8.27 -8.82
N SER A 129 -11.75 7.42 -8.34
CA SER A 129 -12.07 7.37 -6.91
C SER A 129 -11.00 6.58 -6.15
N PRO A 130 -10.60 7.01 -4.94
CA PRO A 130 -9.85 6.14 -4.04
C PRO A 130 -10.63 4.85 -3.73
N PRO A 131 -9.94 3.70 -3.53
CA PRO A 131 -10.59 2.47 -3.11
C PRO A 131 -11.41 2.66 -1.82
N GLY A 132 -12.62 2.11 -1.79
CA GLY A 132 -13.50 2.16 -0.61
C GLY A 132 -14.18 3.51 -0.36
N VAL A 133 -13.94 4.53 -1.19
CA VAL A 133 -14.63 5.83 -1.08
C VAL A 133 -15.89 5.83 -1.95
N ASN A 134 -17.04 6.04 -1.31
CA ASN A 134 -18.30 6.30 -2.01
C ASN A 134 -18.49 7.81 -2.20
N LEU A 135 -18.28 8.27 -3.44
CA LEU A 135 -18.26 9.69 -3.81
C LEU A 135 -19.62 10.39 -3.69
N THR A 136 -20.71 9.63 -3.55
CA THR A 136 -22.06 10.20 -3.32
C THR A 136 -22.24 10.73 -1.90
N GLN A 137 -21.39 10.33 -0.96
CA GLN A 137 -21.51 10.69 0.46
C GLN A 137 -20.58 11.83 0.84
N ASP A 138 -19.34 11.84 0.33
CA ASP A 138 -18.39 12.90 0.63
C ASP A 138 -17.28 13.03 -0.43
N ALA A 139 -17.40 14.04 -1.29
CA ALA A 139 -16.38 14.38 -2.27
C ALA A 139 -15.04 14.77 -1.62
N SER A 140 -15.04 15.19 -0.35
CA SER A 140 -13.84 15.58 0.39
C SER A 140 -12.86 14.42 0.56
N LEU A 141 -13.38 13.19 0.67
CA LEU A 141 -12.61 11.95 0.82
C LEU A 141 -11.85 11.54 -0.44
N SER A 142 -12.20 12.12 -1.59
CA SER A 142 -11.44 11.95 -2.83
C SER A 142 -10.14 12.76 -2.86
N ARG A 143 -9.95 13.69 -1.92
CA ARG A 143 -8.79 14.60 -1.85
C ARG A 143 -7.71 14.01 -0.93
N CYS A 144 -7.11 12.92 -1.39
CA CYS A 144 -6.13 12.21 -0.58
C CYS A 144 -4.97 11.67 -1.39
N VAL A 145 -3.93 11.26 -0.68
CA VAL A 145 -2.86 10.42 -1.22
C VAL A 145 -2.88 9.08 -0.51
N LEU A 146 -2.83 7.99 -1.28
CA LEU A 146 -2.65 6.62 -0.82
C LEU A 146 -1.29 6.09 -1.24
N LEU A 147 -0.82 5.09 -0.51
CA LEU A 147 0.45 4.43 -0.75
C LEU A 147 0.21 3.00 -1.21
N GLU A 148 0.80 2.64 -2.35
CA GLU A 148 0.78 1.27 -2.86
C GLU A 148 2.19 0.67 -2.85
N LEU A 149 2.29 -0.56 -2.37
CA LEU A 149 3.56 -1.28 -2.36
C LEU A 149 3.87 -1.83 -3.76
N ILE A 150 5.10 -1.63 -4.19
CA ILE A 150 5.68 -2.27 -5.37
C ILE A 150 7.00 -2.94 -4.99
N ASP A 151 7.41 -3.92 -5.79
CA ASP A 151 8.75 -4.48 -5.69
C ASP A 151 9.77 -3.49 -6.28
N LYS A 152 10.97 -3.46 -5.68
CA LYS A 152 12.13 -2.73 -6.22
C LYS A 152 12.59 -3.30 -7.56
#